data_AF-A0A849QF42-F1
#
_entry.id   AF-A0A849QF42-F1
#
_cell.length_a   1.000
_cell.length_b   1.000
_cell.length_c   1.000
_cell.angle_alpha   90.00
_cell.angle_beta   90.00
_cell.angle_gamma   90.00
#
_symmetry.space_group_name_H-M   'P 1'
#
loop_
_entity.id
_entity.type
_entity.pdbx_description
1 polymer ?
#
loop_
_entity_poly.entity_id
_entity_poly.type
_entity_poly.pdbx_seq_one_letter_code
_entity_poly.pdbx_strand_id
1 'polypeptide(L)'
;MLGETRQNNDVYIFFENDEIERLRHEKIQGTYFNFKNPSKTCSLDASIDNEMRDRIKTSGEKNEEGFFTRFHIKINLERYETLVEKRTSGIHEGFRHIELLDASNMDNLDFGDRFGYRQLKHYESQYSR
;
A
#
# COMPACT_ATOMS: atom_id res chain seq x y z
N MET A 1 2.40 7.97 0.57
CA MET A 1 1.87 6.59 0.43
C MET A 1 1.02 6.27 1.64
N LEU A 2 -0.19 5.76 1.41
CA LEU A 2 -1.11 5.35 2.47
C LEU A 2 -1.60 3.93 2.23
N GLY A 3 -1.80 3.18 3.31
CA GLY A 3 -2.30 1.81 3.20
C GLY A 3 -3.23 1.37 4.32
N GLU A 4 -4.02 0.34 4.06
CA GLU A 4 -4.86 -0.32 5.06
C GLU A 4 -5.12 -1.79 4.69
N THR A 5 -5.51 -2.59 5.70
CA THR A 5 -6.23 -3.86 5.45
C THR A 5 -7.72 -3.54 5.39
N ARG A 6 -8.52 -4.30 4.64
CA ARG A 6 -10.00 -4.25 4.68
C ARG A 6 -10.59 -5.55 5.22
N GLN A 7 -11.91 -5.58 5.50
CA GLN A 7 -12.61 -6.71 6.13
C GLN A 7 -12.34 -8.07 5.49
N ASN A 8 -12.05 -8.11 4.18
CA ASN A 8 -11.81 -9.35 3.44
C ASN A 8 -10.34 -9.81 3.43
N ASN A 9 -9.50 -9.27 4.33
CA ASN A 9 -8.06 -9.49 4.33
C ASN A 9 -7.38 -9.04 3.01
N ASP A 10 -7.97 -8.05 2.37
CA ASP A 10 -7.39 -7.36 1.22
C ASP A 10 -6.56 -6.19 1.74
N VAL A 11 -5.43 -5.92 1.10
CA VAL A 11 -4.59 -4.76 1.41
C VAL A 11 -4.67 -3.77 0.26
N TYR A 12 -4.88 -2.51 0.59
CA TYR A 12 -4.90 -1.42 -0.38
C TYR A 12 -3.76 -0.47 -0.07
N ILE A 13 -2.97 -0.12 -1.08
CA ILE A 13 -1.82 0.77 -0.97
C ILE A 13 -1.93 1.83 -2.07
N PHE A 14 -2.00 3.07 -1.65
CA PHE A 14 -2.13 4.24 -2.49
C PHE A 14 -0.80 4.99 -2.51
N PHE A 15 -0.18 5.06 -3.69
CA PHE A 15 0.99 5.88 -3.96
C PHE A 15 0.55 7.30 -4.34
N GLU A 16 1.14 8.31 -3.74
CA GLU A 16 0.80 9.73 -3.90
C GLU A 16 1.99 10.49 -4.50
N ASN A 17 1.78 11.72 -5.01
CA ASN A 17 2.87 12.66 -5.35
C ASN A 17 4.04 12.01 -6.13
N ASP A 18 3.73 11.30 -7.21
CA ASP A 18 4.71 10.63 -8.08
C ASP A 18 5.56 9.54 -7.40
N GLU A 19 5.11 9.02 -6.25
CA GLU A 19 5.81 7.96 -5.50
C GLU A 19 6.00 6.68 -6.32
N ILE A 20 5.14 6.39 -7.30
CA ILE A 20 5.35 5.27 -8.22
C ILE A 20 6.64 5.48 -9.03
N GLU A 21 6.88 6.69 -9.55
CA GLU A 21 8.08 6.97 -10.33
C GLU A 21 9.33 6.92 -9.43
N ARG A 22 9.22 7.44 -8.20
CA ARG A 22 10.29 7.40 -7.20
C ARG A 22 10.62 5.97 -6.75
N LEU A 23 9.62 5.09 -6.66
CA LEU A 23 9.79 3.69 -6.26
C LEU A 23 10.81 2.94 -7.14
N ARG A 24 11.03 3.40 -8.38
CA ARG A 24 12.07 2.88 -9.28
C ARG A 24 13.49 3.08 -8.76
N HIS A 25 13.70 4.13 -7.98
CA HIS A 25 15.03 4.62 -7.60
C HIS A 25 15.29 4.50 -6.11
N GLU A 26 14.24 4.48 -5.30
CA GLU A 26 14.37 4.47 -3.84
C GLU A 26 13.25 3.70 -3.15
N LYS A 27 13.50 3.40 -1.88
CA LYS A 27 12.47 2.90 -0.98
C LYS A 27 11.53 4.03 -0.60
N ILE A 28 10.22 3.79 -0.75
CA ILE A 28 9.17 4.73 -0.38
C ILE A 28 8.64 4.39 1.02
N GLN A 29 8.39 5.41 1.82
CA GLN A 29 7.81 5.27 3.14
C GLN A 29 6.44 5.93 3.19
N GLY A 30 5.58 5.41 4.05
CA GLY A 30 4.22 5.89 4.21
C GLY A 30 3.61 5.47 5.53
N THR A 31 2.29 5.67 5.62
CA THR A 31 1.51 5.33 6.80
C THR A 31 0.55 4.19 6.51
N TYR A 32 0.56 3.17 7.35
CA TYR A 32 -0.44 2.11 7.33
C TYR A 32 -1.45 2.32 8.46
N PHE A 33 -2.74 2.27 8.14
CA PHE A 33 -3.83 2.36 9.10
C PHE A 33 -4.35 0.97 9.42
N ASN A 34 -4.51 0.69 10.72
CA ASN A 34 -5.14 -0.56 11.13
C ASN A 34 -6.65 -0.47 10.94
N PHE A 35 -7.22 -1.40 10.15
CA PHE A 35 -8.65 -1.47 9.86
C PHE A 35 -9.55 -1.40 11.10
N LYS A 36 -9.20 -2.19 12.12
CA LYS A 36 -9.98 -2.33 13.35
C LYS A 36 -9.90 -1.09 14.24
N ASN A 37 -8.82 -0.31 14.11
CA ASN A 37 -8.59 0.88 14.90
C ASN A 37 -7.69 1.87 14.12
N PRO A 38 -8.27 2.82 13.37
CA PRO A 38 -7.52 3.78 12.57
C PRO A 38 -6.58 4.70 13.38
N SER A 39 -6.79 4.84 14.70
CA SER A 39 -5.88 5.60 15.56
C SER A 39 -4.55 4.86 15.81
N LYS A 40 -4.48 3.57 15.49
CA LYS A 40 -3.26 2.78 15.51
C LYS A 40 -2.68 2.77 14.11
N THR A 41 -1.64 3.56 13.89
CA THR A 41 -0.89 3.61 12.64
C THR A 41 0.42 2.83 12.76
N CYS A 42 0.99 2.48 11.62
CA CYS A 42 2.28 1.81 11.55
C CYS A 42 3.10 2.30 10.34
N SER A 43 4.42 2.10 10.38
CA SER A 43 5.28 2.45 9.25
C SER A 43 5.02 1.51 8.07
N LEU A 44 4.73 2.09 6.91
CA LEU A 44 4.61 1.39 5.65
C LEU A 44 5.86 1.63 4.81
N ASP A 45 6.48 0.56 4.32
CA ASP A 45 7.69 0.61 3.53
C ASP A 45 7.48 -0.15 2.21
N ALA A 46 7.77 0.48 1.07
CA ALA A 46 7.69 -0.13 -0.27
C ALA A 46 9.04 -0.04 -1.00
N SER A 47 9.45 -1.09 -1.69
CA SER A 47 10.67 -1.11 -2.52
C SER A 47 10.57 -2.11 -3.66
N ILE A 48 11.29 -1.85 -4.76
CA ILE A 48 11.49 -2.85 -5.81
C ILE A 48 12.58 -3.84 -5.40
N ASP A 49 12.35 -5.12 -5.66
CA ASP A 49 13.32 -6.20 -5.45
C ASP A 49 13.46 -7.01 -6.76
N ASN A 50 14.55 -6.76 -7.48
CA ASN A 50 14.80 -7.35 -8.81
C ASN A 50 15.18 -8.83 -8.74
N GLU A 51 15.57 -9.33 -7.57
CA GLU A 51 15.98 -10.73 -7.37
C GLU A 51 14.78 -11.62 -7.01
N MET A 52 13.64 -11.02 -6.69
CA MET A 52 12.40 -11.74 -6.46
C MET A 52 11.82 -12.26 -7.77
N ARG A 53 11.16 -13.43 -7.73
CA ARG A 53 10.30 -13.92 -8.82
C ARG A 53 9.08 -13.00 -9.00
N ASP A 54 8.24 -13.27 -10.01
CA ASP A 54 7.10 -12.44 -10.48
C ASP A 54 5.93 -12.31 -9.48
N ARG A 55 6.19 -11.75 -8.29
CA ARG A 55 5.26 -11.66 -7.16
C ARG A 55 5.46 -10.38 -6.38
N ILE A 56 4.40 -10.00 -5.66
CA ILE A 56 4.48 -9.06 -4.54
C ILE A 56 4.67 -9.89 -3.26
N LYS A 57 5.67 -9.53 -2.44
CA LYS A 57 5.84 -10.10 -1.11
C LYS A 57 5.52 -9.06 -0.05
N THR A 58 4.87 -9.51 1.01
CA THR A 58 4.65 -8.70 2.20
C THR A 58 5.25 -9.34 3.42
N SER A 59 5.66 -8.50 4.35
CA SER A 59 6.02 -8.92 5.70
C SER A 59 5.65 -7.81 6.67
N GLY A 60 5.52 -8.13 7.95
CA GLY A 60 5.22 -7.11 8.93
C GLY A 60 5.49 -7.60 10.34
N GLU A 61 5.80 -6.65 11.20
CA GLU A 61 5.96 -6.84 12.63
C GLU A 61 4.63 -6.49 13.30
N LYS A 62 4.22 -7.28 14.28
CA LYS A 62 3.00 -7.06 15.05
C LYS A 62 3.31 -6.92 16.53
N ASN A 63 2.56 -6.07 17.22
CA ASN A 63 2.59 -6.02 18.68
C ASN A 63 1.82 -7.21 19.30
N GLU A 64 1.82 -7.30 20.63
CA GLU A 64 1.13 -8.35 21.39
C GLU A 64 -0.39 -8.38 21.15
N GLU A 65 -0.98 -7.24 20.78
CA GLU A 65 -2.39 -7.10 20.44
C GLU A 65 -2.70 -7.52 18.98
N GLY A 66 -1.68 -7.88 18.19
CA GLY A 66 -1.81 -8.29 16.80
C GLY A 66 -1.92 -7.15 15.78
N PHE A 67 -1.70 -5.90 16.19
CA PHE A 67 -1.63 -4.75 15.28
C PHE A 67 -0.26 -4.66 14.63
N PHE A 68 -0.22 -4.30 13.35
CA PHE A 68 1.05 -4.04 12.69
C PHE A 68 1.73 -2.83 13.35
N THR A 69 3.01 -2.98 13.69
CA THR A 69 3.93 -1.88 14.07
C THR A 69 4.78 -1.46 12.88
N ARG A 70 4.99 -2.38 11.92
CA ARG A 70 5.64 -2.13 10.65
C ARG A 70 5.09 -3.04 9.56
N PHE A 71 4.89 -2.51 8.36
CA PHE A 71 4.44 -3.26 7.20
C PHE A 71 5.36 -2.99 6.00
N HIS A 72 5.83 -4.06 5.38
CA HIS A 72 6.78 -4.04 4.27
C HIS A 72 6.17 -4.65 3.03
N ILE A 73 6.41 -4.00 1.89
CA ILE A 73 5.99 -4.47 0.58
C ILE A 73 7.21 -4.47 -0.35
N LYS A 74 7.50 -5.65 -0.90
CA LYS A 74 8.50 -5.81 -1.94
C LYS A 74 7.81 -6.16 -3.25
N ILE A 75 8.14 -5.41 -4.29
CA ILE A 75 7.52 -5.51 -5.61
C ILE A 75 8.60 -5.96 -6.58
N ASN A 76 8.42 -7.08 -7.26
CA ASN A 76 9.32 -7.45 -8.36
C ASN A 76 9.20 -6.46 -9.53
N LEU A 77 10.27 -6.31 -10.32
CA LEU A 77 10.34 -5.37 -11.43
C LEU A 77 9.20 -5.51 -12.45
N GLU A 78 8.84 -6.73 -12.87
CA GLU A 78 7.76 -6.97 -13.83
C GLU A 78 6.40 -6.54 -13.28
N ARG A 79 6.19 -6.73 -11.96
CA ARG A 79 4.97 -6.27 -11.28
C ARG A 79 4.93 -4.76 -11.13
N TYR A 80 6.08 -4.14 -10.91
CA TYR A 80 6.21 -2.69 -10.94
C TYR A 80 5.90 -2.13 -12.34
N GLU A 81 6.45 -2.73 -13.41
CA GLU A 81 6.15 -2.31 -14.78
C GLU A 81 4.66 -2.46 -15.10
N THR A 82 4.04 -3.55 -14.65
CA THR A 82 2.58 -3.74 -14.76
C THR A 82 1.79 -2.64 -14.01
N LEU A 83 2.23 -2.27 -12.80
CA LEU A 83 1.62 -1.19 -12.01
C LEU A 83 1.69 0.14 -12.76
N VAL A 84 2.84 0.45 -13.36
CA VAL A 84 3.03 1.66 -14.18
C VAL A 84 2.14 1.65 -15.42
N GLU A 85 2.06 0.52 -16.13
CA GLU A 85 1.36 0.42 -17.42
C GLU A 85 -0.17 0.34 -17.30
N LYS A 86 -0.68 -0.50 -16.40
CA LYS A 86 -2.11 -0.83 -16.33
C LYS A 86 -2.89 -0.03 -15.30
N ARG A 87 -2.21 0.84 -14.54
CA ARG A 87 -2.77 1.67 -13.45
C ARG A 87 -3.51 0.92 -12.33
N THR A 88 -3.71 -0.40 -12.41
CA THR A 88 -4.27 -1.24 -11.34
C THR A 88 -3.85 -2.72 -11.40
N SER A 89 -3.64 -3.29 -10.22
CA SER A 89 -3.57 -4.70 -9.79
C SER A 89 -2.22 -5.43 -9.75
N GLY A 90 -2.05 -6.20 -8.66
CA GLY A 90 -0.96 -7.15 -8.46
C GLY A 90 -1.41 -8.39 -7.67
N ILE A 91 -0.81 -9.55 -7.96
CA ILE A 91 -1.06 -10.84 -7.30
C ILE A 91 0.03 -11.06 -6.23
N HIS A 92 -0.37 -11.60 -5.08
CA HIS A 92 0.49 -11.69 -3.89
C HIS A 92 0.32 -13.02 -3.14
N GLU A 93 1.10 -13.18 -2.06
CA GLU A 93 1.12 -14.31 -1.15
C GLU A 93 0.84 -13.84 0.30
N GLY A 94 -0.08 -14.49 1.02
CA GLY A 94 -0.36 -14.25 2.44
C GLY A 94 -1.62 -13.41 2.76
N PHE A 95 -2.11 -12.62 1.82
CA PHE A 95 -3.40 -11.91 1.93
C PHE A 95 -4.47 -12.55 1.03
N ARG A 96 -5.62 -11.92 0.83
CA ARG A 96 -6.55 -12.34 -0.23
C ARG A 96 -6.26 -11.57 -1.53
N HIS A 97 -6.27 -10.25 -1.48
CA HIS A 97 -5.79 -9.34 -2.54
C HIS A 97 -4.81 -8.29 -2.00
N ILE A 98 -3.89 -7.81 -2.85
CA ILE A 98 -3.04 -6.65 -2.57
C ILE A 98 -3.14 -5.73 -3.77
N GLU A 99 -3.84 -4.61 -3.57
CA GLU A 99 -4.04 -3.59 -4.57
C GLU A 99 -3.00 -2.49 -4.38
N LEU A 100 -2.19 -2.27 -5.42
CA LEU A 100 -1.26 -1.17 -5.54
C LEU A 100 -1.86 -0.17 -6.51
N LEU A 101 -2.07 1.07 -6.06
CA LEU A 101 -2.90 2.06 -6.73
C LEU A 101 -2.17 3.38 -6.86
N ASP A 102 -2.23 3.98 -8.05
CA ASP A 102 -1.73 5.33 -8.29
C ASP A 102 -2.78 6.38 -7.90
N ALA A 103 -2.59 7.00 -6.74
CA ALA A 103 -3.44 8.09 -6.24
C ALA A 103 -2.89 9.49 -6.55
N SER A 104 -1.77 9.60 -7.30
CA SER A 104 -1.25 10.90 -7.78
C SER A 104 -2.26 11.62 -8.68
N ASN A 105 -3.06 10.84 -9.42
CA ASN A 105 -4.15 11.34 -10.24
C ASN A 105 -5.46 10.61 -9.88
N MET A 106 -6.23 11.23 -8.98
CA MET A 106 -7.49 10.66 -8.48
C MET A 106 -8.53 10.36 -9.56
N ASP A 107 -8.48 11.02 -10.72
CA ASP A 107 -9.46 10.77 -11.79
C ASP A 107 -9.28 9.40 -12.45
N ASN A 108 -8.11 8.77 -12.26
CA ASN A 108 -7.83 7.42 -12.74
C ASN A 108 -8.29 6.33 -11.78
N LEU A 109 -8.59 6.69 -10.52
CA LEU A 109 -9.10 5.73 -9.55
C LEU A 109 -10.60 5.52 -9.79
N ASP A 110 -11.04 4.26 -9.64
CA ASP A 110 -12.46 3.96 -9.70
C ASP A 110 -13.22 4.64 -8.54
N PHE A 111 -14.56 4.55 -8.54
CA PHE A 111 -15.35 5.20 -7.50
C PHE A 111 -15.06 4.66 -6.09
N GLY A 112 -14.86 3.35 -5.95
CA GLY A 112 -14.62 2.70 -4.66
C GLY A 112 -13.25 3.04 -4.09
N ASP A 113 -12.23 3.02 -4.95
CA ASP A 113 -10.86 3.36 -4.60
C ASP A 113 -10.71 4.83 -4.25
N ARG A 114 -11.40 5.73 -4.98
CA ARG A 114 -11.46 7.15 -4.61
C ARG A 114 -12.05 7.37 -3.23
N PHE A 115 -13.14 6.67 -2.89
CA PHE A 115 -13.74 6.77 -1.57
C PHE A 115 -12.78 6.27 -0.48
N GLY A 116 -12.18 5.09 -0.71
CA GLY A 116 -11.20 4.51 0.20
C GLY A 116 -10.00 5.41 0.45
N TYR A 117 -9.41 5.95 -0.62
CA TYR A 117 -8.28 6.88 -0.51
C TYR A 117 -8.66 8.14 0.28
N ARG A 118 -9.83 8.76 0.02
CA ARG A 118 -10.30 9.92 0.78
C ARG A 118 -10.50 9.61 2.26
N GLN A 119 -10.98 8.41 2.58
CA GLN A 119 -11.09 7.96 3.97
C GLN A 119 -9.71 7.84 4.64
N LEU A 120 -8.71 7.31 3.94
CA LEU A 120 -7.35 7.27 4.46
C LEU A 120 -6.75 8.67 4.65
N LYS A 121 -6.99 9.62 3.73
CA LYS A 121 -6.59 11.03 3.92
C LYS A 121 -7.25 11.65 5.14
N HIS A 122 -8.53 11.33 5.38
CA HIS A 122 -9.21 11.78 6.58
C HIS A 122 -8.55 11.23 7.85
N TYR A 123 -8.25 9.93 7.89
CA TYR A 123 -7.54 9.32 9.03
C TYR A 123 -6.15 9.90 9.22
N GLU A 124 -5.40 10.12 8.14
CA GLU A 124 -4.08 10.76 8.18
C GLU A 124 -4.16 12.14 8.85
N SER A 125 -5.13 12.98 8.46
CA SER A 125 -5.32 14.30 9.06
C SER A 125 -5.66 14.27 10.57
N GLN A 126 -6.22 13.16 11.06
CA GLN A 126 -6.63 13.00 12.45
C GLN A 126 -5.55 12.35 13.32
N TYR A 127 -4.82 11.38 12.78
CA TYR A 127 -4.04 10.42 13.56
C TYR A 127 -2.55 10.38 13.20
N SER A 128 -2.14 10.93 12.06
CA SER A 128 -0.72 11.02 11.70
C SER A 128 -0.19 12.41 12.09
N ARG A 129 0.71 12.47 13.08
CA ARG A 129 1.44 13.67 13.50
C ARG A 129 2.93 13.44 13.39
#